data_AF-A0A966EAI3-F1
#
_entry.id   AF-A0A966EAI3-F1
#
_cell.length_a   1.000
_cell.length_b   1.000
_cell.length_c   1.000
_cell.angle_alpha   90.00
_cell.angle_beta   90.00
_cell.angle_gamma   90.00
#
_symmetry.space_group_name_H-M   'P 1'
#
loop_
_entity.id
_entity.type
_entity.pdbx_description
1 polymer ?
#
loop_
_entity_poly.entity_id
_entity_poly.type
_entity_poly.pdbx_seq_one_letter_code
_entity_poly.pdbx_strand_id
1 'polypeptide(L)' 'VLCMLPDTGERYLSTPLFGDIPADMTDEELEISRSTPGFHLETVG' A
#
# COMPACT_ATOMS: atom_id res chain seq x y z
N VAL A 1 24.16 16.25 -3.48
CA VAL A 1 24.28 14.88 -4.04
C VAL A 1 23.15 14.72 -5.05
N LEU A 2 23.43 14.22 -6.25
CA LEU A 2 22.43 13.90 -7.29
C LEU A 2 22.22 12.37 -7.30
N CYS A 3 20.97 11.91 -7.43
CA CYS A 3 20.63 10.49 -7.53
C CYS A 3 19.66 10.24 -8.68
N MET A 4 19.69 9.02 -9.22
CA MET A 4 18.83 8.57 -10.32
C MET A 4 17.97 7.40 -9.83
N LEU A 5 16.68 7.41 -10.15
CA LEU A 5 15.77 6.29 -9.95
C LEU A 5 15.57 5.58 -11.29
N PRO A 6 15.94 4.29 -11.42
CA PRO A 6 15.93 3.60 -12.71
C PRO A 6 14.52 3.22 -13.18
N ASP A 7 13.57 3.05 -12.26
CA ASP A 7 12.22 2.55 -12.53
C ASP A 7 11.25 2.74 -11.36
N THR A 8 10.04 2.18 -11.51
CA THR A 8 8.97 2.15 -10.51
C THR A 8 9.01 0.86 -9.69
N GLY A 9 8.60 0.95 -8.42
CA GLY A 9 8.54 -0.20 -7.49
C GLY A 9 7.54 -1.29 -7.89
N GLU A 10 6.54 -0.97 -8.71
CA GLU A 10 5.47 -1.90 -9.11
C GLU A 10 5.99 -3.15 -9.82
N ARG A 11 7.15 -3.05 -10.50
CA ARG A 11 7.80 -4.20 -11.15
C ARG A 11 8.39 -5.20 -10.17
N TYR A 12 8.46 -4.85 -8.89
CA TYR A 12 9.13 -5.62 -7.84
C TYR A 12 8.17 -6.20 -6.80
N LEU A 13 6.85 -6.11 -7.00
CA LEU A 13 5.84 -6.59 -6.05
C LEU A 13 5.98 -8.08 -5.69
N SER A 14 6.50 -8.91 -6.61
CA SER A 14 6.73 -10.34 -6.37
C SER A 14 8.14 -10.67 -5.85
N THR A 15 8.95 -9.67 -5.54
CA THR A 15 10.32 -9.85 -5.03
C THR A 15 10.37 -9.69 -3.50
N PRO A 16 11.46 -10.09 -2.83
CA PRO A 16 11.61 -9.90 -1.38
C PRO A 16 11.45 -8.45 -0.91
N LEU A 17 11.60 -7.46 -1.81
CA LEU A 17 11.36 -6.05 -1.49
C LEU A 17 9.96 -5.80 -0.90
N PHE A 18 8.97 -6.58 -1.34
CA PHE A 18 7.59 -6.53 -0.84
C PHE A 18 7.15 -7.84 -0.16
N GLY A 19 8.08 -8.77 0.12
CA GLY A 19 7.75 -10.11 0.58
C GLY A 19 6.99 -10.16 1.91
N ASP A 20 7.19 -9.16 2.76
CA ASP A 20 6.54 -9.05 4.08
C ASP A 20 5.34 -8.09 4.06
N ILE A 21 4.99 -7.54 2.89
CA ILE A 21 3.89 -6.58 2.73
C ILE A 21 2.72 -7.29 2.03
N PRO A 22 1.61 -7.56 2.73
CA PRO A 22 0.44 -8.17 2.12
C PRO A 22 -0.21 -7.22 1.12
N ALA A 23 -0.88 -7.78 0.10
CA ALA A 23 -1.61 -6.99 -0.88
C ALA A 23 -2.88 -6.35 -0.30
N ASP A 24 -3.49 -7.04 0.66
CA ASP A 24 -4.70 -6.61 1.36
C ASP A 24 -4.35 -6.03 2.73
N MET A 25 -5.16 -5.07 3.18
CA MET A 25 -5.06 -4.52 4.52
C MET A 25 -5.46 -5.56 5.57
N THR A 26 -4.77 -5.53 6.70
CA THR A 26 -5.16 -6.27 7.91
C THR A 26 -6.41 -5.66 8.56
N ASP A 27 -7.06 -6.43 9.43
CA ASP A 27 -8.25 -5.96 10.16
C ASP A 27 -7.97 -4.71 11.03
N GLU A 28 -6.78 -4.65 11.66
CA GLU A 28 -6.34 -3.49 12.44
C GLU A 28 -6.15 -2.25 11.55
N GLU A 29 -5.55 -2.40 10.37
CA GLU A 29 -5.38 -1.30 9.43
C GLU A 29 -6.72 -0.82 8.88
N LEU A 30 -7.68 -1.74 8.66
CA LEU A 30 -9.04 -1.39 8.25
C LEU A 30 -9.80 -0.63 9.35
N GLU A 31 -9.65 -1.01 10.62
CA GLU A 31 -10.23 -0.27 11.74
C GLU A 31 -9.68 1.16 11.80
N ILE A 32 -8.35 1.31 11.66
CA ILE A 32 -7.70 2.62 11.60
C ILE A 32 -8.20 3.43 10.40
N SER A 33 -8.30 2.82 9.22
CA SER A 33 -8.81 3.49 8.02
C SER A 33 -10.24 4.02 8.20
N ARG A 34 -11.09 3.23 8.86
CA ARG A 34 -12.50 3.59 9.14
C ARG A 34 -12.66 4.58 10.30
N SER A 35 -11.61 4.81 11.10
CA SER A 35 -11.65 5.74 12.24
C SER A 35 -11.87 7.20 11.84
N THR A 36 -11.64 7.55 10.56
CA THR A 36 -11.89 8.89 10.01
C THR A 36 -13.00 8.81 8.94
N PRO A 37 -14.28 8.99 9.34
CA PRO A 37 -15.42 8.89 8.43
C PRO A 37 -15.35 9.90 7.28
N GLY A 38 -15.68 9.48 6.06
CA GLY A 38 -15.76 10.35 4.88
C GLY A 38 -14.43 10.68 4.20
N PHE A 39 -13.30 10.16 4.69
CA PHE A 39 -11.96 10.37 4.12
C PHE A 39 -11.31 9.09 3.58
N HIS A 40 -12.07 8.00 3.48
CA HIS A 40 -11.62 6.77 2.82
C HIS A 40 -12.12 6.73 1.37
N LEU A 41 -11.32 6.15 0.48
CA LEU A 41 -11.75 5.84 -0.87
C LEU A 41 -12.74 4.67 -0.78
N GLU A 42 -14.03 4.98 -0.89
CA GLU A 42 -15.07 3.96 -0.87
C GLU A 42 -14.87 2.98 -2.02
N THR A 43 -14.77 1.69 -1.70
CA THR A 43 -14.87 0.64 -2.70
C THR A 43 -16.35 0.57 -3.10
N VAL A 44 -16.70 1.18 -4.24
CA VAL A 44 -18.01 0.95 -4.85
C VAL A 44 -18.08 -0.54 -5.19
N GLY A 45 -19.02 -1.25 -4.54
CA GLY A 45 -19.28 -2.67 -4.78
C GLY A 45 -19.88 -2.94 -6.16
#